data_AF-A0A0S8KY63-F1
#
_entry.id   AF-A0A0S8KY63-F1
#
_cell.length_a   1.000
_cell.length_b   1.000
_cell.length_c   1.000
_cell.angle_alpha   90.00
_cell.angle_beta   90.00
_cell.angle_gamma   90.00
#
_symmetry.space_group_name_H-M   'P 1'
#
loop_
_entity.id
_entity.type
_entity.pdbx_description
1 polymer ?
#
loop_
_entity_poly.entity_id
_entity_poly.type
_entity_poly.pdbx_seq_one_letter_code
_entity_poly.pdbx_strand_id
1 'polypeptide(L)' 'MKRGFKKLLNVDANAKTVKGQKHGYMTAVLYLAPFKLSGINVCPFAEQAGCHKACLNTAGRGG' A
#
# COMPACT_ATOMS: atom_id res chain seq x y z
N MET A 1 -5.97 -15.51 20.92
CA MET A 1 -5.56 -15.02 19.57
C MET A 1 -4.31 -14.16 19.72
N LYS A 2 -3.12 -14.67 19.41
CA LYS A 2 -1.87 -13.90 19.52
C LYS A 2 -1.88 -12.81 18.45
N ARG A 3 -2.22 -11.56 18.81
CA ARG A 3 -2.02 -10.39 17.94
C ARG A 3 -0.51 -10.12 17.84
N GLY A 4 0.17 -10.87 16.98
CA GLY A 4 1.53 -10.56 16.58
C GLY A 4 1.54 -9.28 15.73
N PHE A 5 2.49 -8.39 15.97
CA PHE A 5 2.68 -7.18 15.16
C PHE A 5 3.02 -7.59 13.72
N LYS A 6 2.08 -7.36 12.79
CA LYS A 6 2.30 -7.61 11.36
C LYS A 6 3.04 -6.41 10.78
N LYS A 7 4.16 -6.64 10.08
CA LYS A 7 4.88 -5.55 9.38
C LYS A 7 4.04 -5.08 8.19
N LEU A 8 3.40 -3.92 8.34
CA LEU A 8 2.54 -3.32 7.31
C LEU A 8 3.30 -2.36 6.38
N LEU A 9 4.26 -1.64 6.95
CA LEU A 9 5.01 -0.61 6.24
C LEU A 9 6.26 -1.20 5.58
N ASN A 10 6.42 -0.89 4.30
CA ASN A 10 7.62 -1.17 3.56
C ASN A 10 8.52 0.07 3.53
N VAL A 11 9.62 0.01 4.28
CA VAL A 11 10.63 1.08 4.37
C VAL A 11 11.90 0.58 3.71
N ASP A 12 12.51 1.41 2.88
CA ASP A 12 13.79 1.20 2.19
C ASP A 12 13.90 0.00 1.23
N ALA A 13 12.83 -0.75 0.97
CA ALA A 13 12.84 -1.80 -0.05
C ALA A 13 12.52 -1.30 -1.47
N ASN A 14 12.49 0.02 -1.69
CA ASN A 14 12.27 0.63 -3.01
C ASN A 14 13.37 1.65 -3.31
N ALA A 15 14.09 1.47 -4.42
CA ALA A 15 15.20 2.34 -4.81
C ALA A 15 14.80 3.82 -4.98
N LYS A 16 13.51 4.12 -5.19
CA LYS A 16 12.98 5.49 -5.27
C LYS A 16 12.87 6.15 -3.90
N THR A 17 12.44 5.41 -2.88
CA THR A 17 12.21 5.96 -1.53
C THR A 17 13.51 6.17 -0.76
N VAL A 18 14.52 5.30 -0.98
CA VAL A 18 15.84 5.42 -0.33
C VAL A 18 16.54 6.76 -0.67
N LYS A 19 16.26 7.34 -1.84
CA LYS A 19 16.81 8.65 -2.25
C LYS A 19 16.39 9.79 -1.32
N GLY A 20 15.18 9.72 -0.75
CA GLY A 20 14.66 10.72 0.18
C GLY A 20 15.49 10.85 1.47
N GLN A 21 16.17 9.77 1.88
CA GLN A 21 17.02 9.77 3.07
C GLN A 21 18.17 10.77 2.96
N LYS A 22 18.73 10.97 1.76
CA LYS A 22 19.79 11.98 1.52
C LYS A 22 19.31 13.41 1.79
N HIS A 23 18.00 13.63 1.80
CA HIS A 23 17.36 14.90 2.09
C HIS A 23 16.71 14.92 3.49
N GLY A 24 16.94 13.90 4.32
CA GLY A 24 16.36 13.81 5.67
C GLY A 24 14.92 13.31 5.72
N TYR A 25 14.37 12.78 4.62
CA TYR A 25 13.00 12.26 4.57
C TYR A 25 12.96 10.74 4.61
N MET A 26 12.15 10.19 5.53
CA MET A 26 11.83 8.76 5.56
C MET A 26 10.49 8.53 4.87
N THR A 27 10.45 7.64 3.87
CA THR A 27 9.23 7.29 3.15
C THR A 27 8.91 5.82 3.34
N ALA A 28 7.68 5.54 3.78
CA ALA A 28 7.15 4.19 3.97
C ALA A 28 6.01 3.93 2.97
N VAL A 29 6.05 2.80 2.27
CA VAL A 29 5.01 2.38 1.34
C VAL A 29 4.07 1.39 2.02
N LEU A 30 2.77 1.67 1.96
CA LEU A 30 1.70 0.76 2.39
C LEU A 30 0.94 0.25 1.17
N TYR A 31 1.00 -1.04 0.90
CA TYR A 31 0.23 -1.68 -0.16
C TYR A 31 -1.09 -2.21 0.39
N LEU A 32 -2.20 -1.66 -0.10
CA LEU A 32 -3.55 -2.10 0.28
C LEU A 32 -4.19 -2.91 -0.86
N ALA A 33 -5.05 -3.84 -0.47
CA ALA A 33 -5.91 -4.56 -1.40
C ALA A 33 -7.19 -3.73 -1.68
N PRO A 34 -7.82 -3.88 -2.87
CA PRO A 34 -9.12 -3.27 -3.12
C PRO A 34 -10.18 -3.88 -2.20
N PHE A 35 -11.26 -3.13 -1.93
CA PHE A 35 -12.26 -3.54 -0.92
C PHE A 35 -12.93 -4.89 -1.21
N LYS A 36 -13.10 -5.26 -2.49
CA LYS A 36 -13.64 -6.57 -2.89
C LYS A 36 -12.73 -7.73 -2.50
N LEU A 37 -11.41 -7.49 -2.39
CA LEU A 37 -10.43 -8.48 -1.96
C LEU A 37 -10.18 -8.43 -0.44
N SER A 38 -10.15 -7.22 0.15
CA SER A 38 -9.91 -7.06 1.59
C SER A 38 -11.15 -7.35 2.46
N GLY A 39 -12.35 -7.29 1.88
CA GLY A 39 -13.62 -7.38 2.60
C GLY A 39 -14.00 -6.11 3.37
N ILE A 40 -13.16 -5.07 3.34
CA ILE A 40 -13.38 -3.81 4.07
C ILE A 40 -13.32 -2.65 3.08
N ASN A 41 -14.41 -1.89 3.00
CA ASN A 41 -14.48 -0.69 2.19
C ASN A 41 -14.13 0.55 3.01
N VAL A 42 -13.04 1.22 2.61
CA VAL A 42 -12.56 2.48 3.23
C VAL A 42 -13.00 3.73 2.47
N CYS A 43 -13.63 3.58 1.30
CA CYS A 43 -14.10 4.68 0.46
C CYS A 43 -15.57 4.46 0.07
N PRO A 44 -16.52 5.31 0.52
CA PRO A 44 -17.95 5.13 0.26
C PRO A 44 -18.30 4.97 -1.22
N PHE A 45 -17.56 5.65 -2.11
CA PHE A 45 -17.80 5.66 -3.55
C PHE A 45 -16.99 4.64 -4.36
N ALA A 46 -16.24 3.73 -3.71
CA ALA A 46 -15.32 2.82 -4.39
C ALA A 46 -15.98 1.89 -5.44
N GLU A 47 -17.26 1.54 -5.25
CA GLU A 47 -18.03 0.76 -6.21
C GLU A 47 -18.45 1.63 -7.41
N GLN A 48 -19.10 2.77 -7.15
CA GLN A 48 -19.61 3.68 -8.18
C GLN A 48 -18.51 4.24 -9.07
N ALA A 49 -17.37 4.63 -8.47
CA ALA A 49 -16.20 5.11 -9.21
C ALA A 49 -15.41 3.97 -9.89
N GLY A 50 -15.69 2.71 -9.57
CA GLY A 50 -15.00 1.56 -10.17
C GLY A 50 -13.53 1.40 -9.79
N CYS A 51 -13.01 2.12 -8.78
CA CYS A 51 -11.59 2.13 -8.41
C CYS A 51 -11.02 0.73 -8.08
N HIS A 52 -11.86 -0.18 -7.59
CA HIS A 52 -11.46 -1.55 -7.29
C HIS A 52 -11.03 -2.34 -8.53
N LYS A 53 -11.56 -2.00 -9.72
CA LYS A 53 -11.26 -2.69 -10.99
C LYS A 53 -9.88 -2.35 -11.52
N ALA A 54 -9.46 -1.09 -11.36
CA ALA A 54 -8.15 -0.60 -11.80
C ALA A 54 -7.09 -0.65 -10.69
N CYS A 55 -7.36 -1.34 -9.58
CA CYS A 55 -6.46 -1.37 -8.45
C CYS A 55 -5.15 -2.08 -8.82
N LEU A 56 -4.01 -1.42 -8.60
CA LEU A 56 -2.67 -1.93 -8.88
C LEU A 56 -2.07 -2.70 -7.69
N ASN A 57 -2.88 -3.34 -6.85
CA ASN A 57 -2.42 -3.96 -5.59
C ASN A 57 -1.38 -5.08 -5.79
N THR A 58 -1.30 -5.67 -6.99
CA THR A 58 -0.29 -6.67 -7.37
C THR A 58 0.81 -6.11 -8.29
N ALA A 59 0.63 -4.91 -8.83
CA ALA A 59 1.54 -4.29 -9.79
C ALA A 59 2.48 -3.25 -9.11
N GLY A 60 3.48 -2.76 -9.85
CA GLY A 60 4.35 -1.66 -9.38
C GLY A 60 5.33 -2.02 -8.26
N ARG A 61 5.61 -3.32 -8.08
CA ARG A 61 6.55 -3.87 -7.08
C ARG A 61 7.90 -4.30 -7.66
N GLY A 62 8.16 -4.00 -8.93
CA GLY A 62 9.49 -4.13 -9.53
C GLY A 62 10.40 -3.04 -8.96
N GLY A 63 11.14 -3.40 -7.92
CA GLY A 63 12.26 -2.63 -7.38
C GLY A 63 13.53 -2.90 -8.16
#